data_AF-A0A948WXB1-F1
#
_entry.id   AF-A0A948WXB1-F1
#
_cell.length_a   1.000
_cell.length_b   1.000
_cell.length_c   1.000
_cell.angle_alpha   90.00
_cell.angle_beta   90.00
_cell.angle_gamma   90.00
#
_symmetry.space_group_name_H-M   'P 1'
#
loop_
_entity.id
_entity.type
_entity.pdbx_description
1 polymer ?
#
loop_
_entity_poly.entity_id
_entity_poly.type
_entity_poly.pdbx_seq_one_letter_code
_entity_poly.pdbx_strand_id
1 'polypeptide(L)'
;MNNLEKLILLKQDAAYQETPPGASEPAFKAHARKKQSLFRQMVLGIPYDPKHKFGKYGAFLMEPFASLGYNFCEVYRNDILNGIKERYVKLNIALHEGLMGNMLRSEHIPWNVFYPMKSDLQATSALLKEILKTDEIDNVTDIRIEWAPEKETALDDNTSFDTYIEYMYNGKECGVGIEVKYTEEGYPFGKLEKKRVMEQDDSLYATKTRQCGLYTYEICNHHLSETLLCKDDYRQIWRNHLLGATMVMNGQIDRFHSITLYPNGNTHFKKVLPEYEKLLSEYGKSTFGYITIEKLILLICKHFEMNEKNRQWVDYLNTRYPFI
;
A
#
# COMPACT_ATOMS: atom_id res chain seq x y z
N MET A 1 10.26 23.24 12.63
CA MET A 1 10.28 22.73 11.25
C MET A 1 11.73 22.68 10.78
N ASN A 2 12.30 21.48 10.62
CA ASN A 2 13.68 21.27 10.18
C ASN A 2 13.86 21.81 8.73
N ASN A 3 15.07 22.24 8.34
CA ASN A 3 15.34 22.74 6.99
C ASN A 3 15.00 21.69 5.90
N LEU A 4 15.19 20.41 6.20
CA LEU A 4 14.83 19.31 5.31
C LEU A 4 13.30 19.17 5.14
N GLU A 5 12.54 19.29 6.22
CA GLU A 5 11.07 19.25 6.20
C GLU A 5 10.51 20.37 5.31
N LYS A 6 11.05 21.59 5.43
CA LYS A 6 10.71 22.70 4.55
C LYS A 6 11.03 22.40 3.09
N LEU A 7 12.18 21.79 2.80
CA LEU A 7 12.54 21.41 1.43
C LEU A 7 11.60 20.34 0.87
N ILE A 8 11.20 19.36 1.68
CA ILE A 8 10.22 18.33 1.30
C ILE A 8 8.90 18.99 0.90
N LEU A 9 8.39 19.88 1.75
CA LEU A 9 7.15 20.63 1.51
C LEU A 9 7.26 21.53 0.27
N LEU A 10 8.37 22.25 0.09
CA LEU A 10 8.59 23.07 -1.11
C LEU A 10 8.60 22.24 -2.40
N LYS A 11 9.22 21.06 -2.39
CA LYS A 11 9.22 20.13 -3.54
C LYS A 11 7.83 19.56 -3.80
N GLN A 12 7.11 19.26 -2.73
CA GLN A 12 5.72 18.82 -2.76
C GLN A 12 4.84 19.90 -3.42
N ASP A 13 4.89 21.13 -2.92
CA ASP A 13 4.14 22.28 -3.46
C ASP A 13 4.52 22.58 -4.92
N ALA A 14 5.81 22.47 -5.28
CA ALA A 14 6.25 22.65 -6.67
C ALA A 14 5.80 21.52 -7.61
N ALA A 15 5.52 20.33 -7.07
CA ALA A 15 4.96 19.21 -7.82
C ALA A 15 3.44 19.32 -7.98
N TYR A 16 2.77 20.23 -7.27
CA TYR A 16 1.35 20.52 -7.45
C TYR A 16 1.09 20.97 -8.89
N GLN A 17 0.17 20.27 -9.55
CA GLN A 17 -0.37 20.69 -10.83
C GLN A 17 -1.87 20.61 -10.71
N GLU A 18 -2.57 21.72 -10.93
CA GLU A 18 -4.03 21.75 -10.93
C GLU A 18 -4.54 20.66 -11.88
N THR A 19 -5.23 19.68 -11.33
CA THR A 19 -6.01 18.76 -12.14
C THR A 19 -7.22 19.54 -12.65
N PRO A 20 -7.45 19.64 -13.97
CA PRO A 20 -8.51 20.50 -14.50
C PRO A 20 -9.86 20.16 -13.84
N PRO A 21 -10.68 21.16 -13.48
CA PRO A 21 -12.02 20.92 -12.95
C PRO A 21 -12.84 20.07 -13.95
N GLY A 22 -13.34 18.92 -13.50
CA GLY A 22 -14.10 18.00 -14.35
C GLY A 22 -13.28 17.00 -15.18
N ALA A 23 -11.96 16.91 -14.95
CA ALA A 23 -11.17 15.84 -15.54
C ALA A 23 -11.61 14.48 -14.97
N SER A 24 -12.05 13.58 -15.85
CA SER A 24 -12.45 12.21 -15.47
C SER A 24 -11.23 11.41 -14.95
N GLU A 25 -11.47 10.34 -14.19
CA GLU A 25 -10.51 9.30 -13.76
C GLU A 25 -9.33 9.00 -14.72
N PRO A 26 -9.53 8.88 -16.05
CA PRO A 26 -8.47 8.83 -17.06
C PRO A 26 -7.37 9.91 -16.94
N ALA A 27 -7.68 11.07 -16.37
CA ALA A 27 -6.78 12.20 -16.22
C ALA A 27 -5.76 12.00 -15.09
N PHE A 28 -6.15 11.46 -13.93
CA PHE A 28 -5.20 11.19 -12.84
C PHE A 28 -4.18 10.13 -13.26
N LYS A 29 -4.65 9.03 -13.85
CA LYS A 29 -3.75 7.98 -14.38
C LYS A 29 -2.84 8.48 -15.50
N ALA A 30 -3.33 9.37 -16.36
CA ALA A 30 -2.50 10.01 -17.39
C ALA A 30 -1.45 10.95 -16.76
N HIS A 31 -1.82 11.69 -15.72
CA HIS A 31 -0.90 12.55 -14.98
C HIS A 31 0.20 11.73 -14.29
N ALA A 32 -0.18 10.66 -13.59
CA ALA A 32 0.78 9.75 -12.97
C ALA A 32 1.75 9.13 -13.99
N ARG A 33 1.24 8.77 -15.17
CA ARG A 33 2.05 8.28 -16.29
C ARG A 33 3.07 9.30 -16.78
N LYS A 34 2.64 10.56 -16.96
CA LYS A 34 3.54 11.65 -17.32
C LYS A 34 4.62 11.84 -16.27
N LYS A 35 4.26 11.83 -14.98
CA LYS A 35 5.21 11.96 -13.88
C LYS A 35 6.25 10.84 -13.88
N GLN A 36 5.84 9.57 -13.99
CA GLN A 36 6.78 8.45 -14.04
C GLN A 36 7.68 8.49 -15.28
N SER A 37 7.15 8.93 -16.43
CA SER A 37 7.96 9.13 -17.64
C SER A 37 9.01 10.23 -17.47
N LEU A 38 8.64 11.37 -16.88
CA LEU A 38 9.58 12.45 -16.55
C LEU A 38 10.61 12.01 -15.53
N PHE A 39 10.22 11.28 -14.49
CA PHE A 39 11.16 10.72 -13.52
C PHE A 39 12.20 9.83 -14.21
N ARG A 40 11.76 8.91 -15.07
CA ARG A 40 12.66 8.04 -15.82
C ARG A 40 13.62 8.84 -16.72
N GLN A 41 13.12 9.84 -17.43
CA GLN A 41 13.94 10.62 -18.35
C GLN A 41 14.91 11.56 -17.63
N MET A 42 14.42 12.31 -16.65
CA MET A 42 15.15 13.43 -16.05
C MET A 42 15.95 13.03 -14.82
N VAL A 43 15.51 12.02 -14.07
CA VAL A 43 16.19 11.56 -12.85
C VAL A 43 17.03 10.33 -13.15
N LEU A 44 16.47 9.33 -13.85
CA LEU A 44 17.21 8.10 -14.15
C LEU A 44 18.06 8.20 -15.44
N GLY A 45 17.76 9.14 -16.34
CA GLY A 45 18.44 9.24 -17.63
C GLY A 45 18.19 8.05 -18.57
N ILE A 46 17.08 7.33 -18.38
CA ILE A 46 16.82 6.06 -19.07
C ILE A 46 15.98 6.29 -20.35
N PRO A 47 16.44 5.78 -21.51
CA PRO A 47 15.73 5.91 -22.78
C PRO A 47 14.50 5.01 -22.87
N TYR A 48 13.73 5.17 -23.95
CA TYR A 48 12.58 4.33 -24.23
C TYR A 48 12.29 4.21 -25.71
N ASP A 49 11.64 3.11 -26.07
CA ASP A 49 11.18 2.89 -27.43
C ASP A 49 9.65 3.06 -27.53
N PRO A 50 9.14 4.14 -28.15
CA PRO A 50 7.71 4.35 -28.34
C PRO A 50 7.05 3.27 -29.22
N LYS A 51 7.82 2.52 -30.02
CA LYS A 51 7.34 1.40 -30.84
C LYS A 51 7.21 0.11 -30.05
N HIS A 52 7.86 0.01 -28.89
CA HIS A 52 7.75 -1.16 -28.02
C HIS A 52 6.39 -1.20 -27.33
N LYS A 53 5.81 -2.41 -27.17
CA LYS A 53 4.48 -2.61 -26.54
C LYS A 53 4.35 -1.92 -25.17
N PHE A 54 5.45 -1.85 -24.42
CA PHE A 54 5.52 -1.18 -23.12
C PHE A 54 6.08 0.25 -23.15
N GLY A 55 6.72 0.66 -24.25
CA GLY A 55 7.40 1.94 -24.30
C GLY A 55 6.52 3.09 -24.81
N LYS A 56 5.36 2.83 -25.42
CA LYS A 56 4.45 3.84 -26.00
C LYS A 56 4.27 5.11 -25.16
N TYR A 57 4.22 4.99 -23.83
CA TYR A 57 3.97 6.11 -22.93
C TYR A 57 5.08 6.42 -21.94
N GLY A 58 6.23 5.75 -22.05
CA GLY A 58 7.42 6.07 -21.26
C GLY A 58 7.36 5.74 -19.76
N ALA A 59 6.31 5.08 -19.25
CA ALA A 59 6.20 4.72 -17.83
C ALA A 59 6.60 3.26 -17.54
N PHE A 60 7.44 2.70 -18.40
CA PHE A 60 7.98 1.35 -18.27
C PHE A 60 9.50 1.39 -18.45
N LEU A 61 10.21 0.64 -17.62
CA LEU A 61 11.64 0.39 -17.74
C LEU A 61 11.83 -0.81 -18.67
N MET A 62 12.54 -0.60 -19.78
CA MET A 62 12.90 -1.68 -20.69
C MET A 62 14.20 -2.34 -20.24
N GLU A 63 14.48 -3.53 -20.77
CA GLU A 63 15.78 -4.16 -20.55
C GLU A 63 16.93 -3.31 -21.13
N PRO A 64 18.11 -3.29 -20.47
CA PRO A 64 18.47 -4.06 -19.28
C PRO A 64 18.03 -3.44 -17.93
N PHE A 65 17.45 -2.23 -17.96
CA PHE A 65 17.22 -1.42 -16.75
C PHE A 65 16.20 -2.03 -15.79
N ALA A 66 15.19 -2.73 -16.30
CA ALA A 66 14.24 -3.47 -15.46
C ALA A 66 14.97 -4.55 -14.64
N SER A 67 15.73 -5.43 -15.29
CA SER A 67 16.47 -6.49 -14.61
C SER A 67 17.59 -5.97 -13.70
N LEU A 68 18.14 -4.79 -13.98
CA LEU A 68 19.10 -4.11 -13.11
C LEU A 68 18.46 -3.40 -11.90
N GLY A 69 17.12 -3.39 -11.79
CA GLY A 69 16.43 -2.85 -10.61
C GLY A 69 16.34 -1.33 -10.57
N TYR A 70 16.33 -0.64 -11.72
CA TYR A 70 16.17 0.82 -11.77
C TYR A 70 14.78 1.29 -11.33
N ASN A 71 13.83 0.38 -11.11
CA ASN A 71 12.55 0.69 -10.47
C ASN A 71 12.69 0.93 -8.96
N PHE A 72 13.86 0.67 -8.38
CA PHE A 72 14.11 0.78 -6.95
C PHE A 72 15.07 1.91 -6.59
N CYS A 73 14.85 2.46 -5.40
CA CYS A 73 15.64 3.54 -4.81
C CYS A 73 17.12 3.15 -4.78
N GLU A 74 17.99 3.96 -5.38
CA GLU A 74 19.39 3.62 -5.60
C GLU A 74 20.12 3.19 -4.33
N VAL A 75 19.98 3.96 -3.26
CA VAL A 75 20.65 3.70 -1.98
C VAL A 75 20.20 2.41 -1.29
N TYR A 76 19.03 1.87 -1.64
CA TYR A 76 18.49 0.63 -1.10
C TYR A 76 18.34 -0.47 -2.17
N ARG A 77 18.78 -0.22 -3.41
CA ARG A 77 18.50 -1.08 -4.57
C ARG A 77 19.01 -2.50 -4.34
N ASN A 78 20.24 -2.65 -3.87
CA ASN A 78 20.83 -3.97 -3.63
C ASN A 78 20.09 -4.72 -2.52
N ASP A 79 19.77 -4.03 -1.43
CA ASP A 79 19.03 -4.60 -0.29
C ASP A 79 17.64 -5.10 -0.75
N ILE A 80 16.95 -4.28 -1.56
CA ILE A 80 15.64 -4.59 -2.14
C ILE A 80 15.74 -5.78 -3.11
N LEU A 81 16.70 -5.79 -4.02
CA LEU A 81 16.88 -6.88 -4.97
C LEU A 81 17.19 -8.21 -4.28
N ASN A 82 17.92 -8.18 -3.16
CA ASN A 82 18.14 -9.37 -2.33
C ASN A 82 16.83 -9.83 -1.69
N GLY A 83 16.05 -8.94 -1.09
CA GLY A 83 14.74 -9.27 -0.53
C GLY A 83 13.76 -9.83 -1.57
N ILE A 84 13.77 -9.31 -2.79
CA ILE A 84 12.96 -9.84 -3.91
C ILE A 84 13.38 -11.28 -4.25
N LYS A 85 14.69 -11.58 -4.29
CA LYS A 85 15.19 -12.94 -4.55
C LYS A 85 14.81 -13.92 -3.43
N GLU A 86 14.85 -13.46 -2.18
CA GLU A 86 14.42 -14.26 -1.03
C GLU A 86 12.90 -14.51 -1.07
N ARG A 87 12.11 -13.49 -1.39
CA ARG A 87 10.65 -13.60 -1.48
C ARG A 87 10.19 -14.46 -2.66
N TYR A 88 10.90 -14.37 -3.78
CA TYR A 88 10.55 -15.05 -5.03
C TYR A 88 11.73 -15.89 -5.53
N VAL A 89 11.64 -17.20 -5.32
CA VAL A 89 12.62 -18.18 -5.85
C VAL A 89 12.83 -18.02 -7.36
N LYS A 90 11.77 -17.68 -8.10
CA LYS A 90 11.83 -17.32 -9.52
C LYS A 90 10.79 -16.26 -9.86
N LEU A 91 11.24 -15.14 -10.43
CA LEU A 91 10.34 -14.16 -11.03
C LEU A 91 9.79 -14.71 -12.34
N ASN A 92 8.47 -14.88 -12.42
CA ASN A 92 7.81 -15.15 -13.70
C ASN A 92 7.72 -13.85 -14.53
N ILE A 93 7.39 -13.98 -15.83
CA ILE A 93 7.38 -12.84 -16.76
C ILE A 93 6.41 -11.74 -16.29
N ALA A 94 5.21 -12.09 -15.85
CA ALA A 94 4.22 -11.09 -15.43
C ALA A 94 4.63 -10.33 -14.17
N LEU A 95 5.25 -11.05 -13.21
CA LEU A 95 5.78 -10.44 -11.99
C LEU A 95 6.99 -9.57 -12.30
N HIS A 96 7.90 -10.02 -13.17
CA HIS A 96 9.03 -9.22 -13.61
C HIS A 96 8.56 -7.94 -14.33
N GLU A 97 7.66 -8.07 -15.30
CA GLU A 97 7.10 -6.91 -16.03
C GLU A 97 6.39 -5.93 -15.07
N GLY A 98 5.63 -6.42 -14.08
CA GLY A 98 4.95 -5.60 -13.09
C GLY A 98 5.90 -4.93 -12.10
N LEU A 99 6.60 -5.73 -11.30
CA LEU A 99 7.43 -5.30 -10.18
C LEU A 99 8.70 -4.58 -10.63
N MET A 100 9.39 -5.11 -11.66
CA MET A 100 10.70 -4.61 -12.09
C MET A 100 10.60 -3.55 -13.19
N GLY A 101 9.56 -3.64 -14.03
CA GLY A 101 9.43 -2.81 -15.23
C GLY A 101 8.38 -1.71 -15.14
N ASN A 102 7.23 -1.99 -14.53
CA ASN A 102 6.07 -1.10 -14.58
C ASN A 102 6.11 -0.03 -13.48
N MET A 103 6.40 1.21 -13.86
CA MET A 103 6.51 2.31 -12.91
C MET A 103 5.14 2.86 -12.46
N LEU A 104 4.04 2.45 -13.10
CA LEU A 104 2.69 2.90 -12.76
C LEU A 104 1.93 2.01 -11.79
N ARG A 105 2.36 0.75 -11.62
CA ARG A 105 1.69 -0.16 -10.70
C ARG A 105 2.25 0.01 -9.30
N SER A 106 1.43 -0.28 -8.29
CA SER A 106 1.79 -0.14 -6.89
C SER A 106 2.81 -1.18 -6.38
N GLU A 107 3.00 -2.35 -7.03
CA GLU A 107 3.76 -3.47 -6.42
C GLU A 107 5.21 -3.15 -6.06
N HIS A 108 5.84 -2.18 -6.72
CA HIS A 108 7.21 -1.75 -6.43
C HIS A 108 7.30 -0.73 -5.28
N ILE A 109 6.19 -0.09 -4.90
CA ILE A 109 6.14 0.93 -3.85
C ILE A 109 6.41 0.33 -2.46
N PRO A 110 5.81 -0.82 -2.08
CA PRO A 110 6.17 -1.51 -0.84
C PRO A 110 7.67 -1.74 -0.66
N TRP A 111 8.34 -2.15 -1.74
CA TRP A 111 9.78 -2.35 -1.76
C TRP A 111 10.58 -1.05 -1.62
N ASN A 112 10.09 0.06 -2.17
CA ASN A 112 10.79 1.35 -2.05
C ASN A 112 10.50 2.09 -0.73
N VAL A 113 9.36 1.82 -0.11
CA VAL A 113 8.89 2.54 1.08
C VAL A 113 9.11 1.73 2.34
N PHE A 114 8.57 0.51 2.44
CA PHE A 114 8.55 -0.23 3.69
C PHE A 114 9.75 -1.16 3.86
N TYR A 115 10.29 -1.72 2.78
CA TYR A 115 11.47 -2.58 2.89
C TYR A 115 12.70 -1.85 3.51
N PRO A 116 13.02 -0.59 3.13
CA PRO A 116 14.11 0.17 3.76
C PRO A 116 13.92 0.44 5.26
N MET A 117 12.68 0.44 5.75
CA MET A 117 12.37 0.66 7.17
C MET A 117 12.93 -0.44 8.07
N LYS A 118 13.25 -1.62 7.52
CA LYS A 118 13.96 -2.70 8.25
C LYS A 118 15.29 -2.27 8.85
N SER A 119 15.91 -1.23 8.29
CA SER A 119 17.19 -0.70 8.79
C SER A 119 17.07 -0.05 10.17
N ASP A 120 15.86 0.34 10.60
CA ASP A 120 15.59 0.91 11.92
C ASP A 120 14.15 0.59 12.37
N LEU A 121 14.00 -0.57 13.03
CA LEU A 121 12.70 -1.02 13.54
C LEU A 121 12.18 -0.16 14.70
N GLN A 122 13.05 0.56 15.41
CA GLN A 122 12.65 1.47 16.49
C GLN A 122 12.01 2.73 15.91
N ALA A 123 12.64 3.34 14.91
CA ALA A 123 12.04 4.45 14.15
C ALA A 123 10.73 4.01 13.46
N THR A 124 10.68 2.79 12.93
CA THR A 124 9.45 2.20 12.35
C THR A 124 8.33 2.11 13.39
N SER A 125 8.65 1.66 14.61
CA SER A 125 7.70 1.58 15.73
C SER A 125 7.13 2.96 16.06
N ALA A 126 7.99 3.97 16.21
CA ALA A 126 7.58 5.35 16.50
C ALA A 126 6.72 5.95 15.38
N LEU A 127 7.06 5.67 14.12
CA LEU A 127 6.27 6.08 12.96
C LEU A 127 4.88 5.46 12.98
N LEU A 128 4.77 4.15 13.24
CA LEU A 128 3.47 3.45 13.28
C LEU A 128 2.57 3.96 14.41
N LYS A 129 3.12 4.24 15.60
CA LYS A 129 2.39 4.86 16.71
C LYS A 129 1.72 6.17 16.30
N GLU A 130 2.44 7.00 15.53
CA GLU A 130 1.90 8.28 15.07
C GLU A 130 0.84 8.12 13.96
N ILE A 131 1.00 7.15 13.06
CA ILE A 131 0.00 6.86 12.02
C ILE A 131 -1.29 6.37 12.64
N LEU A 132 -1.19 5.37 13.53
CA LEU A 132 -2.32 4.70 14.16
C LEU A 132 -2.87 5.44 15.39
N LYS A 133 -2.18 6.49 15.84
CA LYS A 133 -2.50 7.28 17.04
C LYS A 133 -2.68 6.39 18.27
N THR A 134 -1.72 5.49 18.46
CA THR A 134 -1.73 4.50 19.54
C THR A 134 -0.36 4.39 20.17
N ASP A 135 -0.33 4.11 21.47
CA ASP A 135 0.90 3.75 22.19
C ASP A 135 1.10 2.23 22.27
N GLU A 136 0.16 1.45 21.72
CA GLU A 136 0.10 -0.01 21.81
C GLU A 136 1.04 -0.76 20.85
N ILE A 137 2.28 -0.30 20.76
CA ILE A 137 3.34 -0.92 19.94
C ILE A 137 4.63 -0.86 20.75
N ASP A 138 5.12 -1.97 21.30
CA ASP A 138 6.37 -1.95 22.05
C ASP A 138 7.56 -1.88 21.09
N ASN A 139 7.59 -2.81 20.13
CA ASN A 139 8.63 -2.87 19.11
C ASN A 139 8.14 -3.62 17.87
N VAL A 140 8.46 -3.08 16.70
CA VAL A 140 8.38 -3.82 15.44
C VAL A 140 9.45 -4.92 15.43
N THR A 141 9.08 -6.11 14.96
CA THR A 141 9.94 -7.30 14.90
C THR A 141 10.30 -7.69 13.47
N ASP A 142 9.39 -7.52 12.52
CA ASP A 142 9.64 -7.81 11.11
C ASP A 142 8.76 -6.99 10.16
N ILE A 143 9.20 -6.89 8.91
CA ILE A 143 8.47 -6.27 7.81
C ILE A 143 8.48 -7.25 6.63
N ARG A 144 7.34 -7.66 6.11
CA ARG A 144 7.23 -8.61 5.01
C ARG A 144 6.49 -7.97 3.85
N ILE A 145 7.09 -7.99 2.67
CA ILE A 145 6.48 -7.45 1.46
C ILE A 145 5.74 -8.58 0.73
N GLU A 146 4.53 -8.29 0.26
CA GLU A 146 3.68 -9.25 -0.46
C GLU A 146 3.47 -10.53 0.37
N TRP A 147 2.88 -10.39 1.55
CA TRP A 147 2.74 -11.46 2.54
C TRP A 147 1.28 -11.78 2.83
N ALA A 148 0.98 -13.05 3.06
CA ALA A 148 -0.33 -13.53 3.51
C ALA A 148 -0.14 -14.65 4.53
N PRO A 149 -1.07 -14.81 5.49
CA PRO A 149 -1.13 -16.01 6.32
C PRO A 149 -1.51 -17.24 5.48
N GLU A 150 -1.42 -18.43 6.08
CA GLU A 150 -1.81 -19.68 5.41
C GLU A 150 -3.27 -19.62 4.94
N LYS A 151 -3.47 -19.86 3.65
CA LYS A 151 -4.72 -19.63 2.93
C LYS A 151 -5.90 -20.37 3.58
N GLU A 152 -5.70 -21.63 3.92
CA GLU A 152 -6.70 -22.54 4.47
C GLU A 152 -7.17 -22.11 5.86
N THR A 153 -6.31 -21.41 6.60
CA THR A 153 -6.65 -20.88 7.92
C THR A 153 -7.35 -19.52 7.83
N ALA A 154 -7.16 -18.77 6.75
CA ALA A 154 -7.62 -17.40 6.61
C ALA A 154 -8.93 -17.26 5.82
N LEU A 155 -8.87 -16.71 4.60
CA LEU A 155 -10.02 -16.43 3.74
C LEU A 155 -10.21 -17.44 2.59
N ASP A 156 -9.36 -18.47 2.53
CA ASP A 156 -9.32 -19.43 1.44
C ASP A 156 -9.34 -18.75 0.06
N ASP A 157 -8.56 -17.69 -0.09
CA ASP A 157 -8.37 -16.95 -1.33
C ASP A 157 -6.88 -16.56 -1.52
N ASN A 158 -6.58 -15.74 -2.53
CA ASN A 158 -5.22 -15.30 -2.81
C ASN A 158 -4.98 -13.85 -2.37
N THR A 159 -5.71 -13.35 -1.36
CA THR A 159 -5.46 -12.02 -0.78
C THR A 159 -4.12 -12.03 -0.05
N SER A 160 -3.33 -11.00 -0.28
CA SER A 160 -2.11 -10.71 0.48
C SER A 160 -2.11 -9.25 0.90
N PHE A 161 -1.32 -8.94 1.92
CA PHE A 161 -0.93 -7.58 2.23
C PHE A 161 0.23 -7.17 1.32
N ASP A 162 0.16 -5.97 0.74
CA ASP A 162 1.30 -5.39 0.03
C ASP A 162 2.49 -5.22 0.99
N THR A 163 2.21 -4.90 2.26
CA THR A 163 3.17 -4.99 3.35
C THR A 163 2.50 -5.48 4.63
N TYR A 164 3.14 -6.42 5.31
CA TYR A 164 2.78 -6.83 6.66
C TYR A 164 3.90 -6.43 7.62
N ILE A 165 3.59 -5.69 8.67
CA ILE A 165 4.53 -5.33 9.73
C ILE A 165 4.12 -6.07 11.00
N GLU A 166 5.04 -6.86 11.54
CA GLU A 166 4.86 -7.57 12.79
C GLU A 166 5.41 -6.73 13.94
N TYR A 167 4.69 -6.71 15.06
CA TYR A 167 5.13 -6.00 16.25
C TYR A 167 4.71 -6.71 17.52
N MET A 168 5.40 -6.42 18.62
CA MET A 168 5.03 -6.87 19.95
C MET A 168 4.25 -5.80 20.70
N TYR A 169 3.27 -6.20 21.48
CA TYR A 169 2.64 -5.35 22.50
C TYR A 169 2.29 -6.18 23.73
N ASN A 170 2.76 -5.76 24.92
CA ASN A 170 2.57 -6.47 26.18
C ASN A 170 2.96 -7.97 26.11
N GLY A 171 4.03 -8.29 25.37
CA GLY A 171 4.51 -9.66 25.17
C GLY A 171 3.66 -10.52 24.23
N LYS A 172 2.72 -9.92 23.48
CA LYS A 172 1.91 -10.57 22.46
C LYS A 172 2.31 -10.13 21.05
N GLU A 173 2.26 -11.05 20.10
CA GLU A 173 2.46 -10.77 18.68
C GLU A 173 1.22 -10.11 18.09
N CYS A 174 1.43 -9.02 17.37
CA CYS A 174 0.41 -8.21 16.72
C CYS A 174 0.86 -7.85 15.30
N GLY A 175 -0.07 -7.36 14.48
CA GLY A 175 0.19 -7.08 13.07
C GLY A 175 -0.37 -5.76 12.56
N VAL A 176 0.29 -5.23 11.53
CA VAL A 176 -0.23 -4.16 10.67
C VAL A 176 -0.19 -4.64 9.24
N GLY A 177 -1.34 -4.74 8.58
CA GLY A 177 -1.41 -4.93 7.13
C GLY A 177 -1.55 -3.59 6.43
N ILE A 178 -0.79 -3.40 5.37
CA ILE A 178 -0.80 -2.20 4.55
C ILE A 178 -1.20 -2.58 3.13
N GLU A 179 -2.18 -1.84 2.61
CA GLU A 179 -2.59 -1.84 1.22
C GLU A 179 -2.12 -0.54 0.57
N VAL A 180 -1.45 -0.62 -0.57
CA VAL A 180 -0.95 0.51 -1.35
C VAL A 180 -1.83 0.74 -2.57
N LYS A 181 -2.38 1.95 -2.66
CA LYS A 181 -3.18 2.40 -3.80
C LYS A 181 -2.54 3.61 -4.43
N TYR A 182 -1.97 3.43 -5.61
CA TYR A 182 -1.23 4.46 -6.32
C TYR A 182 -2.06 5.09 -7.44
N THR A 183 -2.28 4.37 -8.54
CA THR A 183 -3.10 4.81 -9.69
C THR A 183 -4.35 3.97 -9.89
N GLU A 184 -4.57 3.03 -8.99
CA GLU A 184 -5.69 2.14 -8.94
C GLU A 184 -6.98 2.86 -8.50
N GLU A 185 -8.11 2.27 -8.87
CA GLU A 185 -9.47 2.60 -8.44
C GLU A 185 -10.06 1.34 -7.79
N GLY A 186 -11.40 1.25 -7.73
CA GLY A 186 -12.09 -0.01 -7.52
C GLY A 186 -11.69 -1.05 -8.58
N TYR A 187 -11.55 -2.29 -8.14
CA TYR A 187 -11.36 -3.42 -9.07
C TYR A 187 -12.73 -4.06 -9.32
N PRO A 188 -12.93 -4.87 -10.37
CA PRO A 188 -14.12 -5.72 -10.54
C PRO A 188 -13.92 -7.13 -9.98
N PHE A 189 -15.03 -7.82 -9.64
CA PHE A 189 -14.99 -9.13 -8.98
C PHE A 189 -14.17 -10.19 -9.74
N GLY A 190 -13.50 -11.05 -8.97
CA GLY A 190 -13.14 -12.38 -9.43
C GLY A 190 -14.36 -13.31 -9.49
N LYS A 191 -14.35 -14.36 -10.34
CA LYS A 191 -15.49 -15.30 -10.47
C LYS A 191 -15.88 -15.95 -9.14
N LEU A 192 -14.90 -16.45 -8.38
CA LEU A 192 -15.12 -17.11 -7.09
C LEU A 192 -15.63 -16.13 -6.03
N GLU A 193 -15.02 -14.94 -5.97
CA GLU A 193 -15.41 -13.87 -5.06
C GLU A 193 -16.86 -13.44 -5.30
N LYS A 194 -17.24 -13.24 -6.57
CA LYS A 194 -18.61 -12.90 -6.94
C LYS A 194 -19.60 -13.93 -6.41
N LYS A 195 -19.34 -15.22 -6.61
CA LYS A 195 -20.19 -16.29 -6.10
C LYS A 195 -20.33 -16.24 -4.58
N ARG A 196 -19.21 -16.12 -3.87
CA ARG A 196 -19.18 -16.07 -2.39
C ARG A 196 -19.92 -14.85 -1.82
N VAL A 197 -19.86 -13.71 -2.50
CA VAL A 197 -20.43 -12.45 -2.03
C VAL A 197 -21.88 -12.24 -2.47
N MET A 198 -22.25 -12.72 -3.66
CA MET A 198 -23.56 -12.45 -4.27
C MET A 198 -24.57 -13.59 -4.09
N GLU A 199 -24.12 -14.83 -3.95
CA GLU A 199 -24.98 -16.02 -4.05
C GLU A 199 -24.95 -16.89 -2.77
N GLN A 200 -24.16 -16.52 -1.76
CA GLN A 200 -23.89 -17.37 -0.60
C GLN A 200 -23.99 -16.59 0.72
N ASP A 201 -25.13 -16.73 1.39
CA ASP A 201 -25.41 -16.09 2.68
C ASP A 201 -24.36 -16.44 3.74
N ASP A 202 -23.95 -17.70 3.81
CA ASP A 202 -22.98 -18.24 4.77
C ASP A 202 -21.59 -18.49 4.13
N SER A 203 -21.20 -17.66 3.17
CA SER A 203 -19.81 -17.70 2.69
C SER A 203 -18.82 -17.44 3.82
N LEU A 204 -17.57 -17.86 3.63
CA LEU A 204 -16.50 -17.59 4.59
C LEU A 204 -16.35 -16.08 4.84
N TYR A 205 -16.48 -15.26 3.79
CA TYR A 205 -16.46 -13.80 3.94
C TYR A 205 -17.60 -13.27 4.80
N ALA A 206 -18.83 -13.74 4.57
CA ALA A 206 -20.00 -13.30 5.32
C ALA A 206 -19.88 -13.71 6.80
N THR A 207 -19.50 -14.97 7.04
CA THR A 207 -19.31 -15.52 8.38
C THR A 207 -18.24 -14.76 9.16
N LYS A 208 -17.06 -14.54 8.57
CA LYS A 208 -15.97 -13.82 9.23
C LYS A 208 -16.29 -12.34 9.43
N THR A 209 -16.95 -11.69 8.47
CA THR A 209 -17.42 -10.29 8.61
C THR A 209 -18.35 -10.15 9.81
N ARG A 210 -19.33 -11.06 9.96
CA ARG A 210 -20.27 -11.06 11.09
C ARG A 210 -19.60 -11.31 12.45
N GLN A 211 -18.55 -12.12 12.49
CA GLN A 211 -17.94 -12.61 13.74
C GLN A 211 -16.75 -11.78 14.22
N CYS A 212 -16.04 -11.07 13.34
CA CYS A 212 -14.77 -10.42 13.68
C CYS A 212 -14.90 -9.16 14.55
N GLY A 213 -16.11 -8.64 14.75
CA GLY A 213 -16.36 -7.44 15.56
C GLY A 213 -15.97 -6.11 14.90
N LEU A 214 -15.39 -6.11 13.69
CA LEU A 214 -14.94 -4.91 13.00
C LEU A 214 -16.07 -4.02 12.46
N TYR A 215 -17.21 -4.61 12.10
CA TYR A 215 -18.26 -3.92 11.34
C TYR A 215 -19.47 -3.57 12.21
N THR A 216 -20.22 -2.55 11.79
CA THR A 216 -21.44 -2.12 12.50
C THR A 216 -22.53 -3.20 12.48
N TYR A 217 -23.48 -3.09 13.40
CA TYR A 217 -24.67 -3.96 13.43
C TYR A 217 -25.42 -3.94 12.09
N GLU A 218 -25.53 -2.79 11.44
CA GLU A 218 -26.18 -2.67 10.13
C GLU A 218 -25.49 -3.55 9.09
N ILE A 219 -24.16 -3.52 9.00
CA ILE A 219 -23.41 -4.36 8.06
C ILE A 219 -23.56 -5.84 8.40
N CYS A 220 -23.49 -6.21 9.67
CA CYS A 220 -23.51 -7.60 10.11
C CYS A 220 -24.88 -8.30 9.96
N ASN A 221 -25.97 -7.55 9.82
CA ASN A 221 -27.33 -8.12 9.69
C ASN A 221 -27.90 -8.10 8.27
N HIS A 222 -27.11 -7.68 7.28
CA HIS A 222 -27.51 -7.73 5.88
C HIS A 222 -26.68 -8.77 5.12
N HIS A 223 -27.26 -9.25 4.02
CA HIS A 223 -26.49 -10.07 3.09
C HIS A 223 -25.37 -9.22 2.47
N LEU A 224 -24.18 -9.80 2.24
CA LEU A 224 -23.02 -9.03 1.76
C LEU A 224 -23.30 -8.24 0.47
N SER A 225 -24.09 -8.80 -0.45
CA SER A 225 -24.50 -8.15 -1.70
C SER A 225 -25.35 -6.88 -1.52
N GLU A 226 -25.92 -6.68 -0.33
CA GLU A 226 -26.74 -5.52 0.03
C GLU A 226 -25.89 -4.44 0.72
N THR A 227 -24.65 -4.76 1.10
CA THR A 227 -23.75 -3.84 1.81
C THR A 227 -22.83 -3.07 0.86
N LEU A 228 -22.26 -1.96 1.32
CA LEU A 228 -21.21 -1.26 0.57
C LEU A 228 -19.92 -2.08 0.43
N LEU A 229 -19.67 -3.04 1.34
CA LEU A 229 -18.44 -3.84 1.35
C LEU A 229 -18.22 -4.62 0.04
N CYS A 230 -19.29 -5.04 -0.62
CA CYS A 230 -19.19 -5.81 -1.87
C CYS A 230 -18.91 -4.95 -3.11
N LYS A 231 -19.04 -3.63 -3.02
CA LYS A 231 -18.83 -2.76 -4.18
C LYS A 231 -17.34 -2.66 -4.53
N ASP A 232 -17.07 -2.48 -5.82
CA ASP A 232 -15.73 -2.43 -6.41
C ASP A 232 -14.77 -1.49 -5.66
N ASP A 233 -15.28 -0.36 -5.19
CA ASP A 233 -14.54 0.69 -4.48
C ASP A 233 -14.04 0.25 -3.09
N TYR A 234 -14.81 -0.57 -2.36
CA TYR A 234 -14.53 -0.88 -0.95
C TYR A 234 -13.93 -2.26 -0.75
N ARG A 235 -14.18 -3.19 -1.67
CA ARG A 235 -13.98 -4.61 -1.36
C ARG A 235 -12.51 -5.02 -1.15
N GLN A 236 -11.56 -4.31 -1.77
CA GLN A 236 -10.14 -4.57 -1.54
C GLN A 236 -9.72 -4.15 -0.13
N ILE A 237 -10.18 -2.97 0.32
CA ILE A 237 -9.98 -2.49 1.69
C ILE A 237 -10.62 -3.46 2.67
N TRP A 238 -11.87 -3.87 2.39
CA TRP A 238 -12.61 -4.86 3.18
C TRP A 238 -11.86 -6.19 3.28
N ARG A 239 -11.40 -6.77 2.17
CA ARG A 239 -10.72 -8.07 2.17
C ARG A 239 -9.38 -8.03 2.90
N ASN A 240 -8.62 -6.94 2.75
CA ASN A 240 -7.36 -6.75 3.46
C ASN A 240 -7.61 -6.65 4.98
N HIS A 241 -8.57 -5.83 5.40
CA HIS A 241 -8.94 -5.69 6.81
C HIS A 241 -9.49 -6.99 7.41
N LEU A 242 -10.34 -7.70 6.65
CA LEU A 242 -10.90 -8.98 7.05
C LEU A 242 -9.84 -10.08 7.14
N LEU A 243 -8.84 -10.09 6.25
CA LEU A 243 -7.73 -11.05 6.29
C LEU A 243 -7.00 -10.96 7.63
N GLY A 244 -6.61 -9.76 8.07
CA GLY A 244 -5.97 -9.59 9.36
C GLY A 244 -6.89 -9.90 10.55
N ALA A 245 -8.18 -9.58 10.44
CA ALA A 245 -9.18 -9.98 11.43
C ALA A 245 -9.26 -11.49 11.60
N THR A 246 -9.16 -12.26 10.51
CA THR A 246 -9.14 -13.72 10.60
C THR A 246 -7.91 -14.26 11.33
N MET A 247 -6.76 -13.59 11.20
CA MET A 247 -5.56 -13.97 11.95
C MET A 247 -5.79 -13.82 13.46
N VAL A 248 -6.44 -12.73 13.88
CA VAL A 248 -6.84 -12.51 15.29
C VAL A 248 -7.83 -13.57 15.75
N MET A 249 -8.89 -13.82 14.98
CA MET A 249 -9.91 -14.82 15.32
C MET A 249 -9.35 -16.24 15.49
N ASN A 250 -8.26 -16.55 14.79
CA ASN A 250 -7.60 -17.86 14.85
C ASN A 250 -6.48 -17.92 15.90
N GLY A 251 -6.26 -16.84 16.65
CA GLY A 251 -5.21 -16.77 17.67
C GLY A 251 -3.78 -16.75 17.10
N GLN A 252 -3.59 -16.38 15.83
CA GLN A 252 -2.27 -16.23 15.22
C GLN A 252 -1.56 -14.96 15.71
N ILE A 253 -2.33 -13.90 15.97
CA ILE A 253 -1.89 -12.64 16.55
C ILE A 253 -2.97 -12.11 17.49
N ASP A 254 -2.62 -11.23 18.41
CA ASP A 254 -3.53 -10.69 19.43
C ASP A 254 -4.31 -9.48 18.90
N ARG A 255 -3.66 -8.62 18.11
CA ARG A 255 -4.28 -7.44 17.49
C ARG A 255 -3.79 -7.23 16.07
N PHE A 256 -4.68 -6.70 15.23
CA PHE A 256 -4.37 -6.33 13.85
C PHE A 256 -4.82 -4.90 13.55
N HIS A 257 -4.00 -4.14 12.81
CA HIS A 257 -4.39 -2.86 12.21
C HIS A 257 -4.30 -2.92 10.69
N SER A 258 -5.24 -2.26 10.01
CA SER A 258 -5.27 -2.10 8.57
C SER A 258 -4.93 -0.66 8.20
N ILE A 259 -3.92 -0.45 7.36
CA ILE A 259 -3.57 0.86 6.82
C ILE A 259 -3.72 0.88 5.30
N THR A 260 -4.35 1.92 4.76
CA THR A 260 -4.27 2.21 3.32
C THR A 260 -3.32 3.39 3.06
N LEU A 261 -2.30 3.15 2.22
CA LEU A 261 -1.38 4.16 1.71
C LEU A 261 -1.82 4.62 0.32
N TYR A 262 -1.99 5.92 0.11
CA TYR A 262 -2.40 6.47 -1.19
C TYR A 262 -1.81 7.86 -1.43
N PRO A 263 -1.67 8.36 -2.67
CA PRO A 263 -1.25 9.75 -2.88
C PRO A 263 -2.43 10.70 -2.67
N ASN A 264 -2.20 11.91 -2.13
CA ASN A 264 -3.28 12.88 -1.85
C ASN A 264 -4.12 13.24 -3.09
N GLY A 265 -3.50 13.26 -4.27
CA GLY A 265 -4.13 13.54 -5.56
C GLY A 265 -5.05 12.41 -6.07
N ASN A 266 -5.04 11.23 -5.45
CA ASN A 266 -6.02 10.18 -5.75
C ASN A 266 -7.35 10.51 -5.04
N THR A 267 -8.21 11.22 -5.78
CA THR A 267 -9.52 11.70 -5.29
C THR A 267 -10.49 10.57 -4.95
N HIS A 268 -10.34 9.40 -5.58
CA HIS A 268 -11.15 8.22 -5.31
C HIS A 268 -10.94 7.74 -3.86
N PHE A 269 -9.72 7.41 -3.47
CA PHE A 269 -9.45 6.93 -2.10
C PHE A 269 -9.61 8.02 -1.04
N LYS A 270 -9.42 9.30 -1.40
CA LYS A 270 -9.76 10.43 -0.53
C LYS A 270 -11.23 10.48 -0.13
N LYS A 271 -12.13 9.98 -0.99
CA LYS A 271 -13.57 9.85 -0.72
C LYS A 271 -13.90 8.50 -0.08
N VAL A 272 -13.39 7.41 -0.63
CA VAL A 272 -13.77 6.04 -0.26
C VAL A 272 -13.34 5.68 1.16
N LEU A 273 -12.15 6.09 1.60
CA LEU A 273 -11.62 5.69 2.92
C LEU A 273 -12.45 6.25 4.09
N PRO A 274 -12.84 7.54 4.11
CA PRO A 274 -13.78 8.05 5.11
C PRO A 274 -15.17 7.42 5.05
N GLU A 275 -15.63 6.96 3.89
CA GLU A 275 -16.90 6.26 3.75
C GLU A 275 -16.82 4.82 4.29
N TYR A 276 -15.72 4.12 4.01
CA TYR A 276 -15.44 2.79 4.56
C TYR A 276 -15.37 2.82 6.09
N GLU A 277 -14.71 3.83 6.67
CA GLU A 277 -14.58 4.02 8.12
C GLU A 277 -15.95 4.12 8.82
N LYS A 278 -16.98 4.64 8.15
CA LYS A 278 -18.36 4.69 8.69
C LYS A 278 -19.04 3.33 8.80
N LEU A 279 -18.54 2.32 8.08
CA LEU A 279 -19.04 0.94 8.12
C LEU A 279 -18.48 0.15 9.32
N LEU A 280 -17.53 0.73 10.04
CA LEU A 280 -16.82 0.08 11.14
C LEU A 280 -17.49 0.35 12.49
N SER A 281 -17.45 -0.65 13.37
CA SER A 281 -17.74 -0.49 14.79
C SER A 281 -16.68 0.39 15.47
N GLU A 282 -16.89 0.78 16.72
CA GLU A 282 -15.86 1.52 17.48
C GLU A 282 -14.55 0.73 17.58
N TYR A 283 -14.63 -0.61 17.74
CA TYR A 283 -13.45 -1.47 17.68
C TYR A 283 -12.79 -1.42 16.31
N GLY A 284 -13.55 -1.57 15.21
CA GLY A 284 -13.01 -1.52 13.86
C GLY A 284 -12.37 -0.18 13.49
N LYS A 285 -12.91 0.95 13.98
CA LYS A 285 -12.28 2.27 13.81
C LYS A 285 -10.93 2.35 14.52
N SER A 286 -10.80 1.71 15.68
CA SER A 286 -9.53 1.66 16.43
C SER A 286 -8.45 0.79 15.76
N THR A 287 -8.82 -0.01 14.76
CA THR A 287 -7.91 -0.87 13.99
C THR A 287 -7.69 -0.37 12.57
N PHE A 288 -8.37 0.69 12.14
CA PHE A 288 -8.31 1.19 10.77
C PHE A 288 -7.60 2.54 10.69
N GLY A 289 -6.70 2.68 9.72
CA GLY A 289 -6.00 3.91 9.44
C GLY A 289 -5.78 4.11 7.94
N TYR A 290 -5.51 5.35 7.57
CA TYR A 290 -5.05 5.67 6.22
C TYR A 290 -4.14 6.89 6.25
N ILE A 291 -3.16 6.89 5.35
CA ILE A 291 -2.15 7.95 5.27
C ILE A 291 -1.82 8.24 3.82
N THR A 292 -1.54 9.51 3.53
CA THR A 292 -1.06 9.86 2.20
C THR A 292 0.44 9.64 2.08
N ILE A 293 0.93 9.36 0.87
CA ILE A 293 2.37 9.20 0.60
C ILE A 293 3.14 10.46 1.05
N GLU A 294 2.59 11.64 0.82
CA GLU A 294 3.19 12.93 1.19
C GLU A 294 3.39 13.03 2.71
N LYS A 295 2.36 12.66 3.47
CA LYS A 295 2.42 12.68 4.93
C LYS A 295 3.35 11.60 5.46
N LEU A 296 3.35 10.40 4.85
CA LEU A 296 4.25 9.33 5.24
C LEU A 296 5.73 9.75 5.09
N ILE A 297 6.08 10.44 4.00
CA ILE A 297 7.44 10.94 3.77
C ILE A 297 7.87 11.91 4.88
N LEU A 298 6.96 12.79 5.33
CA LEU A 298 7.24 13.69 6.45
C LEU A 298 7.45 12.92 7.76
N LEU A 299 6.66 11.87 8.02
CA LEU A 299 6.85 11.01 9.19
C LEU A 299 8.17 10.23 9.13
N ILE A 300 8.58 9.76 7.95
CA ILE A 300 9.90 9.15 7.77
C ILE A 300 10.99 10.16 8.13
N CYS A 301 10.91 11.39 7.61
CA CYS A 301 11.85 12.46 7.92
C CYS A 301 11.88 12.83 9.41
N LYS A 302 10.76 12.68 10.12
CA LYS A 302 10.63 12.98 11.55
C LYS A 302 11.25 11.91 12.44
N HIS A 303 11.02 10.63 12.12
CA HIS A 303 11.34 9.51 13.02
C HIS A 303 12.65 8.82 12.70
N PHE A 304 13.06 8.77 11.44
CA PHE A 304 14.32 8.14 11.05
C PHE A 304 15.47 9.13 11.18
N GLU A 305 16.64 8.63 11.58
CA GLU A 305 17.85 9.44 11.53
C GLU A 305 18.13 9.86 10.08
N MET A 306 18.15 11.16 9.83
CA MET A 306 18.45 11.72 8.51
C MET A 306 19.96 11.71 8.26
N ASN A 307 20.57 10.53 8.19
CA ASN A 307 21.91 10.34 7.65
C ASN A 307 21.91 10.53 6.11
N GLU A 308 23.07 10.43 5.46
CA GLU A 308 23.16 10.60 4.00
C GLU A 308 22.27 9.61 3.23
N LYS A 309 22.29 8.33 3.61
CA LYS A 309 21.49 7.27 2.98
C LYS A 309 19.99 7.58 3.08
N ASN A 310 19.50 7.92 4.27
CA ASN A 310 18.10 8.23 4.52
C ASN A 310 17.66 9.55 3.88
N ARG A 311 18.53 10.55 3.78
CA ARG A 311 18.24 11.78 3.02
C ARG A 311 18.02 11.48 1.54
N GLN A 312 18.88 10.68 0.92
CA GLN A 312 18.72 10.29 -0.49
C GLN A 312 17.47 9.44 -0.73
N TRP A 313 17.13 8.55 0.22
CA TRP A 313 15.90 7.77 0.18
C TRP A 313 14.65 8.63 0.27
N VAL A 314 14.57 9.53 1.25
CA VAL A 314 13.46 10.49 1.39
C VAL A 314 13.34 11.37 0.15
N ASP A 315 14.47 11.84 -0.40
CA ASP A 315 14.48 12.65 -1.62
C ASP A 315 13.95 11.89 -2.84
N TYR A 316 14.37 10.63 -2.99
CA TYR A 316 13.85 9.73 -4.03
C TYR A 316 12.33 9.54 -3.91
N LEU A 317 11.82 9.22 -2.71
CA LEU A 317 10.39 9.03 -2.48
C LEU A 317 9.61 10.31 -2.81
N ASN A 318 10.08 11.46 -2.33
CA ASN A 318 9.43 12.76 -2.50
C ASN A 318 9.45 13.25 -3.95
N THR A 319 10.48 12.88 -4.70
CA THR A 319 10.57 13.21 -6.13
C THR A 319 9.62 12.33 -6.94
N ARG A 320 9.50 11.05 -6.59
CA ARG A 320 8.82 10.05 -7.42
C ARG A 320 7.32 9.94 -7.20
N TYR A 321 6.86 9.89 -5.95
CA TYR A 321 5.52 9.38 -5.62
C TYR A 321 4.43 10.40 -5.26
N PRO A 322 4.74 11.59 -4.68
CA PRO A 322 3.70 12.56 -4.34
C PRO A 322 2.79 12.98 -5.49
N PHE A 323 1.49 13.06 -5.25
CA PHE A 323 0.54 13.81 -6.08
C PHE A 323 -0.28 14.68 -5.16
N ILE A 324 -0.26 16.00 -5.38
CA ILE A 324 -0.90 16.96 -4.48
C ILE A 324 -2.17 17.50 -5.10
#